data_AF-A0A8H3J5D1-F1
#
_entry.id   AF-A0A8H3J5D1-F1
#
_cell.length_a   1.000
_cell.length_b   1.000
_cell.length_c   1.000
_cell.angle_alpha   90.00
_cell.angle_beta   90.00
_cell.angle_gamma   90.00
#
_symmetry.space_group_name_H-M   'P 1'
#
loop_
_entity.id
_entity.type
_entity.pdbx_description
1 polymer ?
#
loop_
_entity_poly.entity_id
_entity_poly.type
_entity_poly.pdbx_seq_one_letter_code
_entity_poly.pdbx_strand_id
1 'polypeptide(L)'
;MNKGHEAMAYLTFIIDNYASLPSTMAFMHPHLSGFLSAWHTDMALHSNVDALNSLQIQYVHENGYANLRCNQNPGCIKKHWKNKFVTAEIWREIFNGISTDRGGKHDVPPYIAAACCAQFAVSRNRVLERPLSDYEHFRQWIFDTDLTDRYSGRAFEYLWHVIFGMRAV
;
A
#
# COMPACT_ATOMS: atom_id res chain seq x y z
N MET A 1 3.92 9.22 18.20
CA MET A 1 4.35 10.05 17.05
C MET A 1 3.25 10.02 16.00
N ASN A 2 2.92 11.12 15.33
CA ASN A 2 1.82 11.19 14.36
C ASN A 2 2.38 11.51 12.96
N LYS A 3 2.80 10.47 12.23
CA LYS A 3 3.47 10.59 10.92
C LYS A 3 3.23 9.34 10.07
N GLY A 4 3.02 9.52 8.77
CA GLY A 4 2.77 8.48 7.77
C GLY A 4 1.30 8.12 7.55
N HIS A 5 0.35 8.88 8.10
CA HIS A 5 -1.10 8.59 8.05
C HIS A 5 -1.43 7.09 8.28
N GLU A 6 -2.23 6.47 7.39
CA GLU A 6 -2.62 5.06 7.45
C GLU A 6 -1.44 4.11 7.32
N ALA A 7 -0.35 4.52 6.67
CA ALA A 7 0.79 3.64 6.46
C ALA A 7 1.44 3.22 7.78
N MET A 8 1.51 4.15 8.74
CA MET A 8 2.01 3.83 10.08
C MET A 8 1.13 2.78 10.78
N ALA A 9 -0.20 2.90 10.68
CA ALA A 9 -1.13 1.95 11.26
C ALA A 9 -1.02 0.58 10.59
N TYR A 10 -0.94 0.53 9.27
CA TYR A 10 -0.88 -0.73 8.51
C TYR A 10 0.44 -1.46 8.75
N LEU A 11 1.58 -0.75 8.71
CA LEU A 11 2.89 -1.34 9.01
C LEU A 11 2.94 -1.85 10.45
N THR A 12 2.41 -1.09 11.41
CA THR A 12 2.37 -1.50 12.82
C THR A 12 1.56 -2.78 12.99
N PHE A 13 0.37 -2.87 12.38
CA PHE A 13 -0.42 -4.10 12.41
C PHE A 13 0.35 -5.30 11.85
N ILE A 14 1.00 -5.14 10.68
CA ILE A 14 1.77 -6.22 10.05
C ILE A 14 2.93 -6.66 10.95
N ILE A 15 3.69 -5.72 11.52
CA ILE A 15 4.84 -5.98 12.37
C ILE A 15 4.41 -6.70 13.65
N ASP A 16 3.43 -6.15 14.37
CA ASP A 16 3.01 -6.64 15.68
C ASP A 16 2.36 -8.03 15.59
N ASN A 17 1.81 -8.38 14.42
CA ASN A 17 1.12 -9.65 14.19
C ASN A 17 1.89 -10.58 13.24
N TYR A 18 3.13 -10.27 12.87
CA TYR A 18 3.83 -10.96 11.77
C TYR A 18 3.89 -12.49 11.94
N ALA A 19 4.08 -12.97 13.18
CA ALA A 19 4.12 -14.39 13.51
C ALA A 19 2.73 -15.09 13.48
N SER A 20 1.64 -14.33 13.52
CA SER A 20 0.26 -14.82 13.68
C SER A 20 -0.76 -14.11 12.77
N LEU A 21 -0.32 -13.54 11.64
CA LEU A 21 -1.15 -12.79 10.71
C LEU A 21 -2.43 -13.54 10.32
N PRO A 22 -3.60 -12.91 10.13
CA PRO A 22 -4.78 -13.57 9.56
C PRO A 22 -4.51 -14.17 8.17
N SER A 23 -5.33 -15.13 7.71
CA SER A 23 -5.15 -15.76 6.39
C SER A 23 -5.34 -14.77 5.22
N THR A 24 -6.27 -13.82 5.39
CA THR A 24 -6.50 -12.66 4.53
C THR A 24 -6.67 -11.42 5.40
N MET A 25 -6.08 -10.31 4.97
CA MET A 25 -6.17 -9.01 5.64
C MET A 25 -6.72 -7.98 4.66
N ALA A 26 -7.63 -7.13 5.11
CA ALA A 26 -8.12 -5.99 4.35
C ALA A 26 -7.77 -4.70 5.10
N PHE A 27 -7.07 -3.80 4.41
CA PHE A 27 -6.68 -2.50 4.91
C PHE A 27 -7.53 -1.45 4.21
N MET A 28 -8.21 -0.61 4.99
CA MET A 28 -9.13 0.40 4.48
C MET A 28 -9.26 1.58 5.44
N HIS A 29 -9.70 2.72 4.90
CA HIS A 29 -10.01 3.88 5.72
C HIS A 29 -11.27 3.62 6.57
N PRO A 30 -11.37 4.18 7.78
CA PRO A 30 -12.42 3.84 8.75
C PRO A 30 -13.80 4.41 8.43
N HIS A 31 -14.02 4.98 7.24
CA HIS A 31 -15.30 5.56 6.87
C HIS A 31 -16.29 4.45 6.52
N LEU A 32 -17.52 4.54 7.04
CA LEU A 32 -18.55 3.55 6.75
C LEU A 32 -19.07 3.69 5.30
N SER A 33 -19.47 4.91 4.92
CA SER A 33 -20.03 5.25 3.60
C SER A 33 -20.09 6.76 3.35
N GLY A 34 -20.60 7.16 2.18
CA GLY A 34 -20.92 8.55 1.83
C GLY A 34 -19.79 9.29 1.10
N PHE A 35 -20.12 10.01 0.03
CA PHE A 35 -19.14 10.62 -0.87
C PHE A 35 -18.11 11.52 -0.17
N LEU A 36 -18.54 12.48 0.66
CA LEU A 36 -17.58 13.43 1.27
C LEU A 36 -16.53 12.75 2.15
N SER A 37 -16.89 11.68 2.85
CA SER A 37 -16.02 10.98 3.80
C SER A 37 -15.29 9.80 3.15
N ALA A 38 -15.99 9.00 2.35
CA ALA A 38 -15.53 7.74 1.78
C ALA A 38 -15.35 7.81 0.24
N TRP A 39 -15.14 8.98 -0.36
CA TRP A 39 -14.99 9.15 -1.83
C TRP A 39 -13.98 8.17 -2.47
N HIS A 40 -13.03 7.68 -1.67
CA HIS A 40 -12.01 6.70 -2.04
C HIS A 40 -12.52 5.23 -2.04
N THR A 41 -13.80 4.99 -1.85
CA THR A 41 -14.45 3.67 -1.99
C THR A 41 -15.32 3.67 -3.24
N ASP A 42 -15.06 2.76 -4.18
CA ASP A 42 -15.70 2.80 -5.50
C ASP A 42 -17.10 2.14 -5.54
N MET A 43 -17.50 1.47 -4.45
CA MET A 43 -18.80 0.84 -4.33
C MET A 43 -19.94 1.85 -4.33
N ALA A 44 -21.16 1.38 -4.64
CA ALA A 44 -22.36 2.19 -4.55
C ALA A 44 -22.45 2.88 -3.18
N LEU A 45 -22.81 4.16 -3.19
CA LEU A 45 -22.87 5.01 -1.98
C LEU A 45 -21.55 5.11 -1.20
N HIS A 46 -20.42 4.73 -1.82
CA HIS A 46 -19.09 4.70 -1.20
C HIS A 46 -19.01 3.78 0.03
N SER A 47 -19.79 2.70 0.04
CA SER A 47 -19.93 1.78 1.17
C SER A 47 -18.75 0.82 1.31
N ASN A 48 -18.04 0.90 2.44
CA ASN A 48 -16.98 -0.06 2.78
C ASN A 48 -17.55 -1.43 3.16
N VAL A 49 -18.78 -1.48 3.69
CA VAL A 49 -19.48 -2.74 3.97
C VAL A 49 -19.69 -3.53 2.68
N ASP A 50 -20.16 -2.87 1.63
CA ASP A 50 -20.38 -3.53 0.33
C ASP A 50 -19.05 -3.93 -0.32
N ALA A 51 -18.00 -3.11 -0.14
CA ALA A 51 -16.66 -3.42 -0.64
C ALA A 51 -16.11 -4.71 -0.01
N LEU A 52 -16.28 -4.88 1.31
CA LEU A 52 -15.84 -6.09 2.01
C LEU A 52 -16.72 -7.29 1.71
N ASN A 53 -18.05 -7.13 1.67
CA ASN A 53 -18.98 -8.23 1.39
C ASN A 53 -18.84 -8.78 -0.05
N SER A 54 -18.39 -7.94 -0.99
CA SER A 54 -18.15 -8.35 -2.38
C SER A 54 -16.73 -8.87 -2.63
N LEU A 55 -15.83 -8.77 -1.65
CA LEU A 55 -14.44 -9.18 -1.78
C LEU A 55 -14.32 -10.67 -2.07
N GLN A 56 -13.76 -10.99 -3.23
CA GLN A 56 -13.47 -12.37 -3.63
C GLN A 56 -12.21 -12.86 -2.93
N ILE A 57 -12.36 -13.45 -1.74
CA ILE A 57 -11.23 -13.96 -0.93
C ILE A 57 -10.34 -14.91 -1.75
N GLN A 58 -10.94 -15.79 -2.55
CA GLN A 58 -10.19 -16.72 -3.42
C GLN A 58 -9.25 -15.97 -4.38
N TYR A 59 -9.70 -14.87 -4.99
CA TYR A 59 -8.88 -14.05 -5.87
C TYR A 59 -7.68 -13.44 -5.12
N VAL A 60 -7.88 -13.00 -3.87
CA VAL A 60 -6.80 -12.47 -3.02
C VAL A 60 -5.77 -13.55 -2.71
N HIS A 61 -6.20 -14.79 -2.46
CA HIS A 61 -5.27 -15.90 -2.21
C HIS A 61 -4.51 -16.33 -3.47
N GLU A 62 -5.15 -16.36 -4.63
CA GLU A 62 -4.53 -16.75 -5.91
C GLU A 62 -3.52 -15.70 -6.40
N ASN A 63 -3.85 -14.42 -6.30
CA ASN A 63 -2.99 -13.34 -6.78
C ASN A 63 -2.04 -12.83 -5.67
N GLY A 64 -2.42 -13.03 -4.41
CA GLY A 64 -1.73 -12.58 -3.22
C GLY A 64 -2.08 -11.16 -2.77
N TYR A 65 -2.61 -10.32 -3.67
CA TYR A 65 -2.99 -8.92 -3.42
C TYR A 65 -4.16 -8.51 -4.32
N ALA A 66 -5.05 -7.66 -3.82
CA ALA A 66 -6.10 -7.01 -4.60
C ALA A 66 -6.29 -5.57 -4.14
N ASN A 67 -6.29 -4.60 -5.07
CA ASN A 67 -6.71 -3.24 -4.74
C ASN A 67 -8.25 -3.22 -4.59
N LEU A 68 -8.76 -2.58 -3.54
CA LEU A 68 -10.22 -2.44 -3.32
C LEU A 68 -10.83 -1.31 -4.17
N ARG A 69 -9.99 -0.52 -4.84
CA ARG A 69 -10.40 0.44 -5.87
C ARG A 69 -10.18 -0.11 -7.27
N CYS A 70 -11.20 0.05 -8.10
CA CYS A 70 -11.21 -0.27 -9.53
C CYS A 70 -11.18 1.00 -10.40
N ASN A 71 -11.54 2.16 -9.83
CA ASN A 71 -11.53 3.44 -10.53
C ASN A 71 -10.09 3.92 -10.75
N GLN A 72 -9.75 4.16 -12.02
CA GLN A 72 -8.39 4.52 -12.42
C GLN A 72 -7.98 5.93 -11.95
N ASN A 73 -8.93 6.80 -11.63
CA ASN A 73 -8.67 8.16 -11.18
C ASN A 73 -8.95 8.31 -9.67
N PRO A 74 -8.04 8.89 -8.88
CA PRO A 74 -6.68 9.29 -9.24
C PRO A 74 -5.66 8.14 -9.16
N GLY A 75 -4.64 8.20 -10.02
CA GLY A 75 -3.37 7.46 -9.84
C GLY A 75 -3.01 6.53 -11.00
N CYS A 76 -3.99 5.78 -11.51
CA CYS A 76 -3.78 4.80 -12.57
C CYS A 76 -3.94 5.38 -13.99
N ILE A 77 -4.35 6.64 -14.12
CA ILE A 77 -4.40 7.36 -15.40
C ILE A 77 -3.01 7.85 -15.84
N LYS A 78 -2.74 7.83 -17.16
CA LYS A 78 -1.43 8.15 -17.76
C LYS A 78 -0.78 9.43 -17.25
N LYS A 79 -1.57 10.49 -17.03
CA LYS A 79 -1.07 11.77 -16.51
C LYS A 79 -0.49 11.70 -15.09
N HIS A 80 -0.77 10.64 -14.33
CA HIS A 80 -0.30 10.44 -12.96
C HIS A 80 0.80 9.37 -12.84
N TRP A 81 1.12 8.66 -13.93
CA TRP A 81 2.14 7.60 -13.94
C TRP A 81 3.53 8.09 -13.51
N LYS A 82 3.85 9.36 -13.83
CA LYS A 82 4.97 10.06 -13.20
C LYS A 82 4.53 10.55 -11.82
N ASN A 83 4.75 9.72 -10.82
CA ASN A 83 4.29 9.98 -9.48
C ASN A 83 5.19 11.00 -8.77
N LYS A 84 4.64 12.16 -8.43
CA LYS A 84 5.39 13.22 -7.72
C LYS A 84 5.73 12.88 -6.27
N PHE A 85 5.06 11.88 -5.67
CA PHE A 85 5.26 11.46 -4.29
C PHE A 85 6.26 10.30 -4.18
N VAL A 86 6.58 9.64 -5.29
CA VAL A 86 7.56 8.55 -5.35
C VAL A 86 8.57 8.88 -6.44
N THR A 87 9.49 9.78 -6.10
CA THR A 87 10.62 10.13 -6.97
C THR A 87 11.66 9.01 -6.95
N ALA A 88 12.64 9.07 -7.86
CA ALA A 88 13.76 8.14 -7.86
C ALA A 88 14.57 8.17 -6.56
N GLU A 89 14.65 9.33 -5.92
CA GLU A 89 15.31 9.50 -4.62
C GLU A 89 14.51 8.81 -3.51
N ILE A 90 13.22 9.14 -3.38
CA ILE A 90 12.33 8.52 -2.38
C ILE A 90 12.28 7.00 -2.56
N TRP A 91 12.20 6.52 -3.79
CA TRP A 91 12.26 5.08 -4.09
C TRP A 91 13.53 4.45 -3.53
N ARG A 92 14.69 5.05 -3.82
CA ARG A 92 15.97 4.54 -3.31
C ARG A 92 16.00 4.60 -1.79
N GLU A 93 15.54 5.66 -1.15
CA GLU A 93 15.53 5.73 0.31
C GLU A 93 14.67 4.63 0.95
N ILE A 94 13.50 4.33 0.37
CA ILE A 94 12.57 3.31 0.89
C ILE A 94 13.08 1.89 0.66
N PHE A 95 13.69 1.61 -0.50
CA PHE A 95 14.04 0.25 -0.91
C PHE A 95 15.54 -0.08 -0.80
N ASN A 96 16.42 0.89 -0.49
CA ASN A 96 17.84 0.62 -0.29
C ASN A 96 18.09 0.00 1.08
N GLY A 97 18.85 -1.10 1.13
CA GLY A 97 19.24 -1.75 2.37
C GLY A 97 18.15 -2.62 3.01
N ILE A 98 17.01 -2.82 2.36
CA ILE A 98 16.08 -3.88 2.72
C ILE A 98 16.71 -5.24 2.39
N SER A 99 16.36 -6.27 3.14
CA SER A 99 16.94 -7.60 2.96
C SER A 99 16.54 -8.27 1.63
N THR A 100 15.42 -7.86 1.04
CA THR A 100 15.04 -8.31 -0.31
C THR A 100 15.76 -7.57 -1.43
N ASP A 101 16.59 -6.57 -1.13
CA ASP A 101 17.39 -5.88 -2.14
C ASP A 101 18.50 -6.81 -2.64
N ARG A 102 18.22 -7.50 -3.75
CA ARG A 102 19.15 -8.43 -4.40
C ARG A 102 20.19 -7.68 -5.24
N GLY A 103 20.93 -6.77 -4.61
CA GLY A 103 22.07 -6.08 -5.20
C GLY A 103 21.71 -4.94 -6.16
N GLY A 104 20.73 -4.10 -5.80
CA GLY A 104 20.38 -2.89 -6.56
C GLY A 104 19.40 -3.11 -7.69
N LYS A 105 18.68 -4.25 -7.72
CA LYS A 105 17.71 -4.61 -8.77
C LYS A 105 16.32 -4.01 -8.59
N HIS A 106 16.09 -3.22 -7.55
CA HIS A 106 14.93 -2.32 -7.52
C HIS A 106 15.21 -1.13 -8.43
N ASP A 107 15.39 -1.40 -9.74
CA ASP A 107 15.43 -0.36 -10.75
C ASP A 107 14.22 0.53 -10.51
N VAL A 108 14.47 1.83 -10.35
CA VAL A 108 13.41 2.81 -10.17
C VAL A 108 12.48 2.66 -11.37
N PRO A 109 11.22 2.22 -11.18
CA PRO A 109 10.35 1.99 -12.31
C PRO A 109 10.12 3.33 -13.01
N PRO A 110 10.08 3.36 -14.35
CA PRO A 110 9.89 4.62 -15.08
C PRO A 110 8.51 5.25 -14.77
N TYR A 111 7.58 4.44 -14.28
CA TYR A 111 6.19 4.80 -13.97
C TYR A 111 5.69 3.98 -12.79
N ILE A 112 4.82 4.58 -11.99
CA ILE A 112 4.05 3.91 -10.95
C ILE A 112 2.57 4.20 -11.20
N ALA A 113 1.81 3.17 -11.52
CA ALA A 113 0.40 3.24 -11.90
C ALA A 113 -0.44 2.36 -10.97
N ALA A 114 -0.91 2.96 -9.87
CA ALA A 114 -1.87 2.33 -8.97
C ALA A 114 -3.02 3.30 -8.68
N ALA A 115 -4.21 2.75 -8.47
CA ALA A 115 -5.30 3.52 -7.91
C ALA A 115 -4.90 4.05 -6.52
N CYS A 116 -5.18 5.34 -6.28
CA CYS A 116 -4.91 6.03 -5.02
C CYS A 116 -5.55 5.35 -3.80
N CYS A 117 -5.08 5.78 -2.63
CA CYS A 117 -5.84 5.82 -1.39
C CYS A 117 -5.77 4.52 -0.56
N ALA A 118 -4.70 3.72 -0.74
CA ALA A 118 -4.29 2.66 0.19
C ALA A 118 -5.40 1.72 0.71
N GLN A 119 -6.40 1.39 -0.12
CA GLN A 119 -7.41 0.38 0.23
C GLN A 119 -7.14 -0.90 -0.56
N PHE A 120 -6.78 -1.97 0.13
CA PHE A 120 -6.39 -3.22 -0.50
C PHE A 120 -6.64 -4.42 0.42
N ALA A 121 -6.73 -5.59 -0.18
CA ALA A 121 -6.68 -6.87 0.49
C ALA A 121 -5.39 -7.61 0.13
N VAL A 122 -4.81 -8.33 1.08
CA VAL A 122 -3.57 -9.09 0.89
C VAL A 122 -3.65 -10.40 1.66
N SER A 123 -3.13 -11.47 1.04
CA SER A 123 -3.06 -12.79 1.67
C SER A 123 -1.89 -12.86 2.66
N ARG A 124 -1.99 -13.71 3.69
CA ARG A 124 -0.88 -14.02 4.61
C ARG A 124 0.39 -14.41 3.85
N ASN A 125 0.25 -15.35 2.91
CA ASN A 125 1.38 -15.90 2.18
C ASN A 125 2.14 -14.79 1.45
N ARG A 126 1.42 -13.84 0.86
CA ARG A 126 2.04 -12.71 0.17
C ARG A 126 2.80 -11.78 1.12
N VAL A 127 2.27 -11.50 2.31
CA VAL A 127 2.98 -10.71 3.33
C VAL A 127 4.25 -11.44 3.77
N LEU A 128 4.18 -12.76 3.98
CA LEU A 128 5.31 -13.56 4.47
C LEU A 128 6.42 -13.80 3.45
N GLU A 129 6.21 -13.50 2.16
CA GLU A 129 7.28 -13.53 1.15
C GLU A 129 8.36 -12.47 1.40
N ARG A 130 8.02 -11.41 2.14
CA ARG A 130 8.93 -10.35 2.56
C ARG A 130 9.21 -10.50 4.06
N PRO A 131 10.47 -10.55 4.51
CA PRO A 131 10.77 -10.72 5.93
C PRO A 131 10.34 -9.51 6.78
N LEU A 132 10.09 -9.78 8.06
CA LEU A 132 9.68 -8.78 9.06
C LEU A 132 10.59 -7.53 9.06
N SER A 133 11.90 -7.72 8.95
CA SER A 133 12.89 -6.64 8.96
C SER A 133 12.66 -5.57 7.90
N ASP A 134 12.07 -5.94 6.75
CA ASP A 134 11.78 -4.98 5.69
C ASP A 134 10.57 -4.11 6.05
N TYR A 135 9.55 -4.69 6.71
CA TYR A 135 8.42 -3.91 7.21
C TYR A 135 8.85 -2.95 8.33
N GLU A 136 9.75 -3.41 9.21
CA GLU A 136 10.38 -2.56 10.22
C GLU A 136 11.19 -1.43 9.58
N HIS A 137 11.98 -1.73 8.55
CA HIS A 137 12.71 -0.74 7.76
C HIS A 137 11.78 0.30 7.15
N PHE A 138 10.68 -0.11 6.50
CA PHE A 138 9.70 0.81 5.94
C PHE A 138 9.08 1.73 7.00
N ARG A 139 8.75 1.18 8.17
CA ARG A 139 8.22 1.97 9.29
C ARG A 139 9.26 2.95 9.82
N GLN A 140 10.52 2.51 9.89
CA GLN A 140 11.63 3.35 10.34
C GLN A 140 11.90 4.50 9.36
N TRP A 141 11.84 4.25 8.05
CA TRP A 141 11.95 5.32 7.05
C TRP A 141 10.86 6.40 7.24
N ILE A 142 9.62 6.02 7.56
CA ILE A 142 8.55 6.99 7.86
C ILE A 142 8.94 7.86 9.07
N PHE A 143 9.56 7.28 10.11
CA PHE A 143 10.02 8.05 11.26
C PHE A 143 11.15 9.02 10.89
N ASP A 144 12.15 8.54 10.15
CA ASP A 144 13.42 9.24 9.97
C ASP A 144 13.43 10.26 8.83
N THR A 145 12.58 10.11 7.82
CA THR A 145 12.55 11.01 6.65
C THR A 145 12.22 12.47 7.03
N ASP A 146 12.76 13.47 6.33
CA ASP A 146 12.35 14.86 6.54
C ASP A 146 11.00 15.20 5.86
N LEU A 147 10.40 14.25 5.14
CA LEU A 147 9.08 14.43 4.54
C LEU A 147 8.00 14.63 5.60
N THR A 148 7.04 15.50 5.30
CA THR A 148 5.88 15.71 6.16
C THR A 148 5.01 14.45 6.25
N ASP A 149 4.19 14.37 7.30
CA ASP A 149 3.19 13.31 7.50
C ASP A 149 2.40 12.97 6.22
N ARG A 150 1.89 14.02 5.55
CA ARG A 150 1.15 13.88 4.30
C ARG A 150 1.97 13.30 3.15
N TYR A 151 3.23 13.72 2.97
CA TYR A 151 4.05 13.28 1.83
C TYR A 151 4.58 11.86 2.04
N SER A 152 5.05 11.55 3.26
CA SER A 152 5.50 10.21 3.64
C SER A 152 4.36 9.19 3.53
N GLY A 153 3.16 9.49 4.05
CA GLY A 153 1.99 8.62 3.90
C GLY A 153 1.58 8.43 2.43
N ARG A 154 1.57 9.51 1.64
CA ARG A 154 1.20 9.44 0.22
C ARG A 154 2.18 8.62 -0.62
N ALA A 155 3.47 8.58 -0.27
CA ALA A 155 4.41 7.68 -0.94
C ALA A 155 3.97 6.22 -0.80
N PHE A 156 3.60 5.80 0.42
CA PHE A 156 3.11 4.44 0.69
C PHE A 156 1.79 4.13 0.01
N GLU A 157 0.86 5.08 -0.10
CA GLU A 157 -0.40 4.88 -0.85
C GLU A 157 -0.16 4.31 -2.26
N TYR A 158 0.93 4.74 -2.91
CA TYR A 158 1.29 4.28 -4.25
C TYR A 158 2.26 3.11 -4.26
N LEU A 159 2.84 2.72 -3.13
CA LEU A 159 3.85 1.67 -3.07
C LEU A 159 3.34 0.34 -2.52
N TRP A 160 2.14 0.27 -1.94
CA TRP A 160 1.63 -0.98 -1.35
C TRP A 160 1.70 -2.19 -2.28
N HIS A 161 1.24 -2.04 -3.52
CA HIS A 161 1.30 -3.11 -4.50
C HIS A 161 2.75 -3.56 -4.78
N VAL A 162 3.70 -2.62 -4.89
CA VAL A 162 5.14 -2.92 -5.05
C VAL A 162 5.72 -3.60 -3.82
N ILE A 163 5.38 -3.12 -2.62
CA ILE A 163 5.82 -3.70 -1.34
C ILE A 163 5.42 -5.18 -1.28
N PHE A 164 4.22 -5.51 -1.77
CA PHE A 164 3.69 -6.87 -1.90
C PHE A 164 4.03 -7.54 -3.25
N GLY A 165 5.10 -7.13 -3.92
CA GLY A 165 5.67 -7.86 -5.07
C GLY A 165 4.87 -7.76 -6.38
N MET A 166 3.88 -6.88 -6.47
CA MET A 166 3.18 -6.60 -7.72
C MET A 166 4.00 -5.68 -8.61
N ARG A 167 3.73 -5.71 -9.92
CA ARG A 167 4.36 -4.80 -10.89
C ARG A 167 3.97 -3.36 -10.63
N ALA A 168 4.89 -2.42 -10.84
CA ALA A 168 4.64 -0.98 -10.70
C ALA A 168 3.63 -0.40 -11.72
N VAL A 169 3.40 -1.11 -12.84
CA VAL A 169 2.43 -0.81 -13.91
C VAL A 169 1.82 -2.11 -14.40
#